data_AF-A0A955M7E1-F1
#
_entry.id   AF-A0A955M7E1-F1
#
_cell.length_a   1.000
_cell.length_b   1.000
_cell.length_c   1.000
_cell.angle_alpha   90.00
_cell.angle_beta   90.00
_cell.angle_gamma   90.00
#
_symmetry.space_group_name_H-M   'P 1'
#
loop_
_entity.id
_entity.type
_entity.pdbx_description
1 polymer ?
#
loop_
_entity_poly.entity_id
_entity_poly.type
_entity_poly.pdbx_seq_one_letter_code
_entity_poly.pdbx_strand_id
1 'polypeptide(L)'
;MRRTVYRRRQFFFLGLLCVFLITRLLLHPWDQEFLEECLDILGIGFIALGFIMRIAASGYLLQRAQGGENLVTEGPYRFVRHPKFLGTLFVVAGVVCLFLHISWYLFFLLIWMTVFIPDITAEEQRLAKRFDQKYARYTRRVPRFVPVLRSWLWLPDYFQIRLSWFKLERLSLVSAVAVTLLVEILIDAKLFGHQELLGEFIELLVVTVSYTLAGAWFFLPEIREAKSLRPLIEKEFDANGEKIFVSLCFVTLLFFTGLVLHIKSYPVWAPDLYITRGFQHETYFAFWLQLMKIVSFLGDAPVRVMSFVLAALLFYITHNRREVLFLFFVAVANVMAGAIKYAVGRPRPTADMVAVYQSVHNSSFPSGHTVFFTIFYGFIILSMFYARNIPFLMRCVIAYVSMLLILTIGLARIYIGVHFATDVIGGYMIGFAFLLVIIYLYIGDNIRYQRIRGGGPDMR
;
A
#
# COMPACT_ATOMS: atom_id res chain seq x y z
N MET A 1 -19.43 -27.89 2.20
CA MET A 1 -18.45 -28.31 1.16
C MET A 1 -17.92 -27.19 0.25
N ARG A 2 -18.73 -26.23 -0.26
CA ARG A 2 -18.29 -25.18 -1.21
C ARG A 2 -17.14 -24.25 -0.73
N ARG A 3 -17.08 -23.91 0.56
CA ARG A 3 -16.00 -23.05 1.12
C ARG A 3 -14.67 -23.79 1.30
N THR A 4 -14.69 -25.10 1.52
CA THR A 4 -13.51 -25.90 1.88
C THR A 4 -12.63 -26.20 0.67
N VAL A 5 -13.24 -26.46 -0.50
CA VAL A 5 -12.51 -26.70 -1.76
C VAL A 5 -11.86 -25.43 -2.29
N TYR A 6 -12.56 -24.30 -2.25
CA TYR A 6 -12.02 -22.99 -2.68
C TYR A 6 -10.85 -22.55 -1.79
N ARG A 7 -10.95 -22.77 -0.47
CA ARG A 7 -9.90 -22.44 0.51
C ARG A 7 -8.67 -23.35 0.37
N ARG A 8 -8.84 -24.66 0.14
CA ARG A 8 -7.71 -25.58 -0.15
C ARG A 8 -6.94 -25.24 -1.42
N ARG A 9 -7.61 -24.70 -2.44
CA ARG A 9 -7.00 -24.31 -3.72
C ARG A 9 -6.13 -23.06 -3.60
N GLN A 10 -6.49 -22.08 -2.77
CA GLN A 10 -5.63 -20.92 -2.48
C GLN A 10 -4.29 -21.33 -1.84
N PHE A 11 -4.30 -22.35 -0.97
CA PHE A 11 -3.08 -22.90 -0.37
C PHE A 11 -2.22 -23.70 -1.37
N PHE A 12 -2.83 -24.38 -2.33
CA PHE A 12 -2.09 -25.06 -3.41
C PHE A 12 -1.30 -24.05 -4.25
N PHE A 13 -1.89 -22.89 -4.60
CA PHE A 13 -1.19 -21.84 -5.32
C PHE A 13 -0.09 -21.16 -4.50
N LEU A 14 -0.30 -20.96 -3.18
CA LEU A 14 0.76 -20.49 -2.28
C LEU A 14 1.95 -21.47 -2.28
N GLY A 15 1.68 -22.78 -2.21
CA GLY A 15 2.72 -23.81 -2.24
C GLY A 15 3.48 -23.88 -3.57
N LEU A 16 2.77 -23.75 -4.69
CA LEU A 16 3.35 -23.77 -6.03
C LEU A 16 4.27 -22.56 -6.28
N LEU A 17 3.81 -21.40 -5.83
CA LEU A 17 4.53 -20.13 -5.87
C LEU A 17 5.80 -20.18 -5.01
N CYS A 18 5.75 -20.77 -3.81
CA CYS A 18 6.95 -21.05 -3.01
C CYS A 18 7.98 -21.93 -3.74
N VAL A 19 7.53 -22.96 -4.47
CA VAL A 19 8.44 -23.82 -5.27
C VAL A 19 9.09 -23.04 -6.42
N PHE A 20 8.38 -22.10 -7.05
CA PHE A 20 8.94 -21.26 -8.12
C PHE A 20 9.89 -20.17 -7.63
N LEU A 21 9.67 -19.65 -6.43
CA LEU A 21 10.57 -18.67 -5.82
C LEU A 21 11.95 -19.25 -5.54
N ILE A 22 12.00 -20.53 -5.16
CA ILE A 22 13.24 -21.27 -4.96
C ILE A 22 14.00 -21.43 -6.30
N THR A 23 13.31 -21.55 -7.44
CA THR A 23 13.98 -21.69 -8.74
C THR A 23 14.61 -20.40 -9.28
N ARG A 24 14.07 -19.20 -9.01
CA ARG A 24 14.75 -17.92 -9.33
C ARG A 24 16.00 -17.73 -8.46
N LEU A 25 15.94 -18.20 -7.21
CA LEU A 25 17.07 -18.24 -6.29
C LEU A 25 18.23 -19.11 -6.81
N LEU A 26 18.01 -19.96 -7.82
CA LEU A 26 19.02 -20.89 -8.33
C LEU A 26 19.53 -20.60 -9.75
N LEU A 27 18.85 -19.81 -10.60
CA LEU A 27 19.09 -19.87 -12.06
C LEU A 27 19.24 -18.54 -12.84
N HIS A 28 19.40 -17.36 -12.24
CA HIS A 28 19.38 -16.11 -13.04
C HIS A 28 20.74 -15.66 -13.63
N PRO A 29 20.83 -15.36 -14.95
CA PRO A 29 21.91 -14.59 -15.59
C PRO A 29 21.55 -13.09 -15.72
N TRP A 30 22.55 -12.20 -15.79
CA TRP A 30 22.47 -10.78 -15.40
C TRP A 30 22.81 -9.82 -16.55
N ASP A 31 21.95 -9.60 -17.57
CA ASP A 31 22.41 -8.81 -18.74
C ASP A 31 21.40 -7.87 -19.44
N GLN A 32 20.18 -7.58 -18.94
CA GLN A 32 19.20 -6.71 -19.65
C GLN A 32 18.29 -5.83 -18.75
N GLU A 33 18.81 -4.77 -18.12
CA GLU A 33 18.06 -3.88 -17.20
C GLU A 33 16.79 -3.23 -17.81
N PHE A 34 16.85 -2.72 -19.03
CA PHE A 34 15.72 -1.98 -19.64
C PHE A 34 14.49 -2.86 -19.93
N LEU A 35 14.71 -4.11 -20.35
CA LEU A 35 13.62 -5.05 -20.63
C LEU A 35 12.93 -5.49 -19.33
N GLU A 36 13.70 -5.64 -18.25
CA GLU A 36 13.18 -5.96 -16.92
C GLU A 36 12.28 -4.84 -16.39
N GLU A 37 12.70 -3.58 -16.47
CA GLU A 37 11.87 -2.43 -16.05
C GLU A 37 10.53 -2.37 -16.82
N CYS A 38 10.56 -2.62 -18.13
CA CYS A 38 9.35 -2.65 -18.95
C CYS A 38 8.42 -3.82 -18.54
N LEU A 39 8.99 -4.99 -18.27
CA LEU A 39 8.24 -6.17 -17.84
C LEU A 39 7.65 -5.99 -16.44
N ASP A 40 8.32 -5.29 -15.55
CA ASP A 40 7.83 -4.99 -14.20
C ASP A 40 6.60 -4.08 -14.26
N ILE A 41 6.67 -3.00 -15.03
CA ILE A 41 5.54 -2.08 -15.24
C ILE A 41 4.35 -2.83 -15.85
N LEU A 42 4.59 -3.66 -16.88
CA LEU A 42 3.56 -4.50 -17.49
C LEU A 42 2.99 -5.52 -16.50
N GLY A 43 3.83 -6.10 -15.66
CA GLY A 43 3.45 -7.09 -14.66
C GLY A 43 2.56 -6.51 -13.56
N ILE A 44 2.89 -5.33 -13.03
CA ILE A 44 2.05 -4.57 -12.10
C ILE A 44 0.70 -4.26 -12.75
N GLY A 45 0.71 -3.81 -14.01
CA GLY A 45 -0.49 -3.54 -14.79
C GLY A 45 -1.40 -4.77 -14.92
N PHE A 46 -0.84 -5.94 -15.24
CA PHE A 46 -1.59 -7.19 -15.34
C PHE A 46 -2.15 -7.67 -14.00
N ILE A 47 -1.40 -7.54 -12.90
CA ILE A 47 -1.89 -7.88 -11.57
C ILE A 47 -3.07 -6.98 -11.20
N ALA A 48 -2.94 -5.67 -11.39
CA ALA A 48 -4.01 -4.72 -11.11
C ALA A 48 -5.26 -5.02 -11.94
N LEU A 49 -5.11 -5.20 -13.25
CA LEU A 49 -6.21 -5.55 -14.16
C LEU A 49 -6.87 -6.88 -13.76
N GLY A 50 -6.06 -7.89 -13.41
CA GLY A 50 -6.55 -9.19 -12.97
C GLY A 50 -7.39 -9.11 -11.70
N PHE A 51 -6.96 -8.33 -10.71
CA PHE A 51 -7.74 -8.09 -9.50
C PHE A 51 -9.02 -7.29 -9.75
N ILE A 52 -8.96 -6.23 -10.57
CA ILE A 52 -10.13 -5.45 -10.99
C ILE A 52 -11.18 -6.38 -11.62
N MET A 53 -10.77 -7.25 -12.55
CA MET A 53 -11.63 -8.23 -13.21
C MET A 53 -12.23 -9.22 -12.20
N ARG A 54 -11.43 -9.75 -11.27
CA ARG A 54 -11.89 -10.70 -10.24
C ARG A 54 -12.88 -10.08 -9.27
N ILE A 55 -12.61 -8.86 -8.81
CA ILE A 55 -13.46 -8.12 -7.87
C ILE A 55 -14.80 -7.80 -8.53
N ALA A 56 -14.78 -7.29 -9.76
CA ALA A 56 -16.00 -7.03 -10.52
C ALA A 56 -16.80 -8.32 -10.74
N ALA A 57 -16.15 -9.40 -11.19
CA ALA A 57 -16.84 -10.68 -11.43
C ALA A 57 -17.44 -11.28 -10.14
N SER A 58 -16.74 -11.16 -9.01
CA SER A 58 -17.25 -11.53 -7.68
C SER A 58 -18.47 -10.71 -7.28
N GLY A 59 -18.40 -9.40 -7.47
CA GLY A 59 -19.45 -8.46 -7.09
C GLY A 59 -20.75 -8.65 -7.87
N TYR A 60 -20.66 -8.77 -9.21
CA TYR A 60 -21.81 -9.06 -10.07
C TYR A 60 -22.42 -10.43 -9.76
N LEU A 61 -21.59 -11.45 -9.50
CA LEU A 61 -22.08 -12.76 -9.09
C LEU A 61 -22.85 -12.68 -7.77
N LEU A 62 -22.33 -11.94 -6.77
CA LEU A 62 -23.00 -11.77 -5.49
C LEU A 62 -24.37 -11.09 -5.63
N GLN A 63 -24.46 -10.03 -6.44
CA GLN A 63 -25.69 -9.24 -6.56
C GLN A 63 -26.75 -9.87 -7.45
N ARG A 64 -26.33 -10.46 -8.58
CA ARG A 64 -27.25 -10.88 -9.65
C ARG A 64 -27.58 -12.36 -9.61
N ALA A 65 -26.74 -13.20 -8.99
CA ALA A 65 -27.01 -14.63 -8.96
C ALA A 65 -28.15 -15.01 -8.00
N GLN A 66 -28.52 -14.14 -7.03
CA GLN A 66 -29.57 -14.40 -6.02
C GLN A 66 -29.47 -15.80 -5.40
N GLY A 67 -28.35 -16.13 -4.75
CA GLY A 67 -28.13 -17.48 -4.19
C GLY A 67 -27.90 -18.59 -5.23
N GLY A 68 -27.81 -18.23 -6.51
CA GLY A 68 -27.60 -19.13 -7.65
C GLY A 68 -28.87 -19.49 -8.40
N GLU A 69 -30.00 -18.83 -8.13
CA GLU A 69 -31.27 -19.02 -8.85
C GLU A 69 -31.29 -18.37 -10.24
N ASN A 70 -30.42 -17.37 -10.46
CA ASN A 70 -30.33 -16.65 -11.73
C ASN A 70 -28.97 -16.82 -12.41
N LEU A 71 -29.02 -16.92 -13.74
CA LEU A 71 -27.83 -16.90 -14.59
C LEU A 71 -27.33 -15.46 -14.76
N VAL A 72 -26.11 -15.18 -14.32
CA VAL A 72 -25.50 -13.85 -14.43
C VAL A 72 -24.90 -13.67 -15.81
N THR A 73 -25.41 -12.71 -16.57
CA THR A 73 -24.96 -12.39 -17.94
C THR A 73 -24.54 -10.92 -18.11
N GLU A 74 -24.55 -10.16 -17.02
CA GLU A 74 -24.24 -8.73 -16.98
C GLU A 74 -22.80 -8.45 -16.51
N GLY A 75 -22.35 -7.21 -16.71
CA GLY A 75 -21.02 -6.77 -16.28
C GLY A 75 -19.90 -7.57 -16.98
N PRO A 76 -18.88 -8.04 -16.24
CA PRO A 76 -17.79 -8.83 -16.81
C PRO A 76 -18.24 -10.08 -17.56
N TYR A 77 -19.35 -10.70 -17.12
CA TYR A 77 -19.92 -11.90 -17.73
C TYR A 77 -20.54 -11.64 -19.11
N ARG A 78 -20.70 -10.37 -19.53
CA ARG A 78 -21.15 -10.03 -20.88
C ARG A 78 -20.04 -10.24 -21.92
N PHE A 79 -18.79 -10.10 -21.51
CA PHE A 79 -17.63 -10.09 -22.42
C PHE A 79 -16.93 -11.44 -22.49
N VAL A 80 -16.90 -12.16 -21.37
CA VAL A 80 -16.30 -13.49 -21.26
C VAL A 80 -17.13 -14.32 -20.29
N ARG A 81 -17.29 -15.62 -20.55
CA ARG A 81 -18.08 -16.51 -19.68
C ARG A 81 -17.48 -16.71 -18.30
N HIS A 82 -16.15 -16.64 -18.22
CA HIS A 82 -15.36 -17.01 -17.04
C HIS A 82 -14.43 -15.87 -16.59
N PRO A 83 -14.97 -14.68 -16.25
CA PRO A 83 -14.16 -13.49 -15.99
C PRO A 83 -13.27 -13.63 -14.75
N LYS A 84 -13.69 -14.40 -13.74
CA LYS A 84 -12.82 -14.72 -12.58
C LYS A 84 -11.58 -15.51 -12.96
N PHE A 85 -11.74 -16.48 -13.85
CA PHE A 85 -10.63 -17.30 -14.34
C PHE A 85 -9.70 -16.44 -15.20
N LEU A 86 -10.26 -15.63 -16.10
CA LEU A 86 -9.49 -14.67 -16.89
C LEU A 86 -8.71 -13.68 -16.00
N GLY A 87 -9.32 -13.15 -14.94
CA GLY A 87 -8.62 -12.30 -13.99
C GLY A 87 -7.52 -13.03 -13.22
N THR A 88 -7.67 -14.33 -12.96
CA THR A 88 -6.61 -15.16 -12.37
C THR A 88 -5.45 -15.37 -13.34
N LEU A 89 -5.76 -15.57 -14.63
CA LEU A 89 -4.77 -15.64 -15.69
C LEU A 89 -3.91 -14.37 -15.72
N PHE A 90 -4.53 -13.19 -15.66
CA PHE A 90 -3.82 -11.90 -15.63
C PHE A 90 -2.95 -11.74 -14.39
N VAL A 91 -3.46 -12.08 -13.19
CA VAL A 91 -2.64 -12.00 -11.96
C VAL A 91 -1.39 -12.88 -12.08
N VAL A 92 -1.54 -14.12 -12.54
CA VAL A 92 -0.38 -15.01 -12.66
C VAL A 92 0.55 -14.59 -13.79
N ALA A 93 0.03 -14.15 -14.93
CA ALA A 93 0.84 -13.61 -16.01
C ALA A 93 1.67 -12.40 -15.55
N GLY A 94 1.08 -11.50 -14.74
CA GLY A 94 1.80 -10.36 -14.19
C GLY A 94 2.85 -10.74 -13.14
N VAL A 95 2.60 -11.75 -12.32
CA VAL A 95 3.63 -12.33 -11.42
C VAL A 95 4.76 -12.97 -12.23
N VAL A 96 4.46 -13.63 -13.35
CA VAL A 96 5.49 -14.17 -14.25
C VAL A 96 6.33 -13.05 -14.84
N CYS A 97 5.71 -11.94 -15.30
CA CYS A 97 6.44 -10.77 -15.81
C CYS A 97 7.40 -10.18 -14.76
N LEU A 98 6.93 -10.01 -13.52
CA LEU A 98 7.70 -9.39 -12.44
C LEU A 98 8.82 -10.28 -11.89
N PHE A 99 8.58 -11.59 -11.86
CA PHE A 99 9.38 -12.47 -11.04
C PHE A 99 10.03 -13.64 -11.76
N LEU A 100 9.69 -13.93 -13.01
CA LEU A 100 10.03 -15.20 -13.63
C LEU A 100 10.54 -15.06 -15.07
N HIS A 101 11.47 -15.93 -15.43
CA HIS A 101 12.01 -16.04 -16.78
C HIS A 101 10.92 -16.41 -17.81
N ILE A 102 11.07 -15.97 -19.07
CA ILE A 102 10.07 -16.17 -20.14
C ILE A 102 9.73 -17.64 -20.43
N SER A 103 10.61 -18.58 -20.05
CA SER A 103 10.36 -20.02 -20.12
C SER A 103 9.20 -20.49 -19.21
N TRP A 104 8.86 -19.72 -18.17
CA TRP A 104 7.78 -20.04 -17.24
C TRP A 104 6.37 -19.82 -17.80
N TYR A 105 6.21 -19.07 -18.90
CA TYR A 105 4.93 -18.98 -19.59
C TYR A 105 4.44 -20.35 -20.08
N LEU A 106 5.34 -21.22 -20.55
CA LEU A 106 5.00 -22.56 -21.01
C LEU A 106 4.50 -23.44 -19.86
N PHE A 107 5.14 -23.35 -18.71
CA PHE A 107 4.74 -24.08 -17.52
C PHE A 107 3.39 -23.59 -16.96
N PHE A 108 3.16 -22.27 -16.97
CA PHE A 108 1.87 -21.71 -16.59
C PHE A 108 0.75 -22.11 -17.57
N LEU A 109 1.03 -22.12 -18.88
CA LEU A 109 0.11 -22.64 -19.89
C LEU A 109 -0.24 -24.11 -19.62
N LEU A 110 0.72 -24.93 -19.20
CA LEU A 110 0.47 -26.33 -18.83
C LEU A 110 -0.48 -26.45 -17.62
N ILE A 111 -0.31 -25.62 -16.60
CA ILE A 111 -1.24 -25.56 -15.45
C ILE A 111 -2.61 -25.07 -15.89
N TRP A 112 -2.66 -24.06 -16.75
CA TRP A 112 -3.91 -23.56 -17.31
C TRP A 112 -4.69 -24.68 -18.00
N MET A 113 -4.01 -25.48 -18.81
CA MET A 113 -4.61 -26.62 -19.51
C MET A 113 -5.03 -27.75 -18.57
N THR A 114 -4.23 -28.07 -17.55
CA THR A 114 -4.46 -29.26 -16.70
C THR A 114 -5.34 -29.00 -15.48
N VAL A 115 -5.39 -27.77 -14.98
CA VAL A 115 -6.15 -27.42 -13.76
C VAL A 115 -7.37 -26.57 -14.10
N PHE A 116 -7.20 -25.50 -14.87
CA PHE A 116 -8.24 -24.49 -15.06
C PHE A 116 -9.27 -24.91 -16.12
N ILE A 117 -8.85 -25.50 -17.24
CA ILE A 117 -9.79 -25.96 -18.27
C ILE A 117 -10.76 -27.04 -17.77
N PRO A 118 -10.32 -28.07 -17.02
CA PRO A 118 -11.24 -29.06 -16.45
C PRO A 118 -12.24 -28.43 -15.49
N ASP A 119 -11.79 -27.50 -14.64
CA ASP A 119 -12.66 -26.79 -13.70
C ASP A 119 -13.74 -25.96 -14.41
N ILE A 120 -13.32 -25.20 -15.43
CA ILE A 120 -14.22 -24.40 -16.27
C ILE A 120 -15.23 -25.32 -16.95
N THR A 121 -14.78 -26.43 -17.54
CA THR A 121 -15.65 -27.39 -18.23
C THR A 121 -16.66 -28.02 -17.26
N ALA A 122 -16.23 -28.39 -16.07
CA ALA A 122 -17.11 -28.90 -15.02
C ALA A 122 -18.12 -27.84 -14.55
N GLU A 123 -17.73 -26.57 -14.49
CA GLU A 123 -18.64 -25.47 -14.18
C GLU A 123 -19.68 -25.26 -15.29
N GLU A 124 -19.27 -25.27 -16.56
CA GLU A 124 -20.19 -25.15 -17.69
C GLU A 124 -21.20 -26.31 -17.74
N GLN A 125 -20.76 -27.54 -17.48
CA GLN A 125 -21.66 -28.70 -17.39
C GLN A 125 -22.69 -28.54 -16.27
N ARG A 126 -22.30 -28.00 -15.11
CA ARG A 126 -23.23 -27.72 -14.01
C ARG A 126 -24.22 -26.61 -14.36
N LEU A 127 -23.76 -25.54 -15.02
CA LEU A 127 -24.61 -24.43 -15.45
C LEU A 127 -25.58 -24.87 -16.56
N ALA A 128 -25.13 -25.69 -17.50
CA ALA A 128 -25.97 -26.29 -18.54
C ALA A 128 -27.09 -27.14 -17.94
N LYS A 129 -26.77 -28.02 -16.97
CA LYS A 129 -27.78 -28.82 -16.26
C LYS A 129 -28.79 -27.97 -15.48
N ARG A 130 -28.37 -26.83 -14.93
CA ARG A 130 -29.22 -26.00 -14.06
C ARG A 130 -30.10 -25.00 -14.80
N PHE A 131 -29.60 -24.43 -15.90
CA PHE A 131 -30.24 -23.33 -16.61
C PHE A 131 -30.63 -23.67 -18.06
N ASP A 132 -30.31 -24.88 -18.52
CA ASP A 132 -30.72 -25.48 -19.79
C ASP A 132 -30.69 -24.48 -20.97
N GLN A 133 -31.84 -24.19 -21.59
CA GLN A 133 -31.92 -23.29 -22.75
C GLN A 133 -31.41 -21.85 -22.48
N LYS A 134 -31.51 -21.33 -21.25
CA LYS A 134 -30.97 -20.00 -20.92
C LYS A 134 -29.44 -19.98 -21.03
N TYR A 135 -28.78 -21.04 -20.56
CA TYR A 135 -27.33 -21.16 -20.67
C TYR A 135 -26.89 -21.40 -22.12
N ALA A 136 -27.60 -22.24 -22.87
CA ALA A 136 -27.32 -22.47 -24.28
C ALA A 136 -27.41 -21.19 -25.14
N ARG A 137 -28.36 -20.30 -24.86
CA ARG A 137 -28.44 -18.98 -25.53
C ARG A 137 -27.27 -18.07 -25.16
N TYR A 138 -26.81 -18.14 -23.92
CA TYR A 138 -25.69 -17.34 -23.43
C TYR A 138 -24.35 -17.78 -24.04
N THR A 139 -24.08 -19.08 -24.14
CA THR A 139 -22.83 -19.60 -24.71
C THR A 139 -22.65 -19.29 -26.20
N ARG A 140 -23.75 -19.12 -26.95
CA ARG A 140 -23.73 -18.68 -28.36
C ARG A 140 -23.30 -17.23 -28.55
N ARG A 141 -23.51 -16.38 -27.53
CA ARG A 141 -23.25 -14.93 -27.60
C ARG A 141 -21.94 -14.50 -26.95
N VAL A 142 -21.48 -15.25 -25.94
CA VAL A 142 -20.33 -14.86 -25.12
C VAL A 142 -19.19 -15.89 -25.23
N PRO A 143 -17.99 -15.47 -25.64
CA PRO A 143 -16.85 -16.37 -25.79
C PRO A 143 -16.37 -16.92 -24.44
N ARG A 144 -15.70 -18.08 -24.47
CA ARG A 144 -15.25 -18.79 -23.26
C ARG A 144 -14.04 -18.11 -22.59
N PHE A 145 -13.05 -17.66 -23.38
CA PHE A 145 -11.75 -17.22 -22.88
C PHE A 145 -11.33 -15.83 -23.39
N VAL A 146 -11.33 -15.64 -24.72
CA VAL A 146 -10.91 -14.38 -25.33
C VAL A 146 -12.12 -13.46 -25.45
N PRO A 147 -12.14 -12.30 -24.77
CA PRO A 147 -13.24 -11.36 -24.85
C PRO A 147 -13.37 -10.77 -26.27
N VAL A 148 -14.58 -10.35 -26.64
CA VAL A 148 -14.83 -9.72 -27.94
C VAL A 148 -14.12 -8.35 -27.98
N LEU A 149 -13.09 -8.19 -28.83
CA LEU A 149 -12.21 -7.00 -28.92
C LEU A 149 -12.98 -5.67 -29.09
N ARG A 150 -14.04 -5.66 -29.92
CA ARG A 150 -14.88 -4.47 -30.15
C ARG A 150 -15.58 -3.95 -28.88
N SER A 151 -15.69 -4.78 -27.85
CA SER A 151 -16.38 -4.48 -26.61
C SER A 151 -15.48 -3.83 -25.55
N TRP A 152 -14.14 -3.82 -25.74
CA TRP A 152 -13.20 -3.19 -24.81
C TRP A 152 -13.25 -1.66 -24.84
N LEU A 153 -13.62 -1.07 -25.98
CA LEU A 153 -13.73 0.37 -26.16
C LEU A 153 -14.78 1.04 -25.25
N TRP A 154 -15.68 0.25 -24.65
CA TRP A 154 -16.79 0.72 -23.80
C TRP A 154 -16.73 0.18 -22.37
N LEU A 155 -15.54 -0.25 -21.91
CA LEU A 155 -15.32 -0.80 -20.57
C LEU A 155 -15.86 0.11 -19.44
N PRO A 156 -15.61 1.43 -19.42
CA PRO A 156 -15.98 2.28 -18.27
C PRO A 156 -17.48 2.32 -17.98
N ASP A 157 -18.32 2.30 -19.03
CA ASP A 157 -19.78 2.49 -18.90
C ASP A 157 -20.50 1.28 -18.28
N TYR A 158 -19.87 0.10 -18.34
CA TYR A 158 -20.47 -1.16 -17.89
C TYR A 158 -19.74 -1.81 -16.70
N PHE A 159 -18.57 -1.30 -16.29
CA PHE A 159 -17.77 -1.82 -15.19
C PHE A 159 -18.00 -1.01 -13.90
N GLN A 160 -19.17 -1.20 -13.28
CA GLN A 160 -19.44 -0.54 -11.99
C GLN A 160 -18.79 -1.31 -10.84
N ILE A 161 -17.59 -0.92 -10.43
CA ILE A 161 -16.93 -1.52 -9.26
C ILE A 161 -17.38 -0.79 -7.99
N ARG A 162 -17.89 -1.55 -7.03
CA ARG A 162 -18.19 -1.03 -5.69
C ARG A 162 -17.07 -1.40 -4.74
N LEU A 163 -16.64 -0.45 -3.90
CA LEU A 163 -15.65 -0.68 -2.83
C LEU A 163 -16.01 -1.88 -1.93
N SER A 164 -17.31 -2.12 -1.69
CA SER A 164 -17.77 -3.25 -0.89
C SER A 164 -17.44 -4.63 -1.50
N TRP A 165 -17.16 -4.71 -2.79
CA TRP A 165 -16.86 -5.97 -3.48
C TRP A 165 -15.43 -6.46 -3.27
N PHE A 166 -14.51 -5.57 -2.88
CA PHE A 166 -13.14 -5.95 -2.54
C PHE A 166 -13.10 -7.01 -1.40
N LYS A 167 -14.11 -6.99 -0.51
CA LYS A 167 -14.32 -8.01 0.54
C LYS A 167 -14.33 -9.45 0.01
N LEU A 168 -14.82 -9.66 -1.21
CA LEU A 168 -15.03 -10.98 -1.80
C LEU A 168 -13.72 -11.64 -2.23
N GLU A 169 -12.69 -10.85 -2.53
CA GLU A 169 -11.38 -11.33 -2.97
C GLU A 169 -10.27 -11.04 -1.94
N ARG A 170 -10.63 -10.69 -0.70
CA ARG A 170 -9.69 -10.26 0.36
C ARG A 170 -8.52 -11.21 0.60
N LEU A 171 -8.77 -12.52 0.63
CA LEU A 171 -7.73 -13.52 0.84
C LEU A 171 -6.77 -13.54 -0.34
N SER A 172 -7.30 -13.46 -1.56
CA SER A 172 -6.51 -13.43 -2.80
C SER A 172 -5.63 -12.18 -2.86
N LEU A 173 -6.15 -11.02 -2.46
CA LEU A 173 -5.41 -9.76 -2.40
C LEU A 173 -4.27 -9.81 -1.37
N VAL A 174 -4.57 -10.24 -0.14
CA VAL A 174 -3.57 -10.39 0.93
C VAL A 174 -2.51 -11.40 0.54
N SER A 175 -2.91 -12.55 -0.03
CA SER A 175 -1.97 -13.57 -0.49
C SER A 175 -1.06 -13.07 -1.60
N ALA A 176 -1.55 -12.29 -2.57
CA ALA A 176 -0.71 -11.76 -3.63
C ALA A 176 0.31 -10.75 -3.10
N VAL A 177 -0.11 -9.83 -2.22
CA VAL A 177 0.81 -8.87 -1.58
C VAL A 177 1.85 -9.60 -0.73
N ALA A 178 1.41 -10.54 0.12
CA ALA A 178 2.32 -11.30 0.98
C ALA A 178 3.34 -12.12 0.18
N VAL A 179 2.92 -12.69 -0.96
CA VAL A 179 3.86 -13.38 -1.86
C VAL A 179 4.83 -12.39 -2.47
N THR A 180 4.34 -11.32 -3.09
CA THR A 180 5.19 -10.33 -3.78
C THR A 180 6.29 -9.84 -2.86
N LEU A 181 5.93 -9.47 -1.62
CA LEU A 181 6.89 -9.04 -0.62
C LEU A 181 7.82 -10.17 -0.17
N LEU A 182 7.32 -11.41 -0.05
CA LEU A 182 8.18 -12.56 0.22
C LEU A 182 9.21 -12.77 -0.90
N VAL A 183 8.84 -12.56 -2.16
CA VAL A 183 9.75 -12.66 -3.30
C VAL A 183 10.85 -11.63 -3.21
N GLU A 184 10.47 -10.38 -3.00
CA GLU A 184 11.37 -9.22 -2.89
C GLU A 184 12.40 -9.48 -1.79
N ILE A 185 11.94 -9.89 -0.60
CA ILE A 185 12.81 -10.26 0.52
C ILE A 185 13.75 -11.42 0.19
N LEU A 186 13.28 -12.45 -0.53
CA LEU A 186 14.13 -13.57 -0.93
C LEU A 186 15.18 -13.17 -1.97
N ILE A 187 14.87 -12.19 -2.82
CA ILE A 187 15.80 -11.61 -3.79
C ILE A 187 16.84 -10.76 -3.05
N ASP A 188 16.39 -9.86 -2.17
CA ASP A 188 17.24 -8.96 -1.39
C ASP A 188 18.15 -9.75 -0.42
N ALA A 189 17.62 -10.80 0.20
CA ALA A 189 18.39 -11.76 0.98
C ALA A 189 19.59 -12.36 0.25
N LYS A 190 19.42 -12.62 -1.05
CA LYS A 190 20.44 -13.23 -1.90
C LYS A 190 21.42 -12.18 -2.44
N LEU A 191 20.95 -10.97 -2.69
CA LEU A 191 21.74 -9.85 -3.21
C LEU A 191 22.62 -9.18 -2.15
N PHE A 192 22.05 -8.93 -0.96
CA PHE A 192 22.66 -8.10 0.08
C PHE A 192 23.09 -8.90 1.34
N GLY A 193 22.75 -10.19 1.40
CA GLY A 193 23.14 -11.10 2.49
C GLY A 193 22.23 -11.02 3.73
N HIS A 194 22.37 -12.01 4.63
CA HIS A 194 21.41 -12.27 5.71
C HIS A 194 21.34 -11.21 6.84
N GLN A 195 22.20 -10.18 6.84
CA GLN A 195 22.28 -9.22 7.95
C GLN A 195 21.24 -8.09 7.88
N GLU A 196 20.68 -7.77 6.71
CA GLU A 196 19.61 -6.76 6.56
C GLU A 196 18.19 -7.37 6.53
N LEU A 197 18.11 -8.68 6.32
CA LEU A 197 16.91 -9.52 6.18
C LEU A 197 15.93 -9.46 7.37
N LEU A 198 16.44 -9.28 8.59
CA LEU A 198 15.60 -9.24 9.79
C LEU A 198 14.73 -7.98 9.84
N GLY A 199 15.25 -6.84 9.35
CA GLY A 199 14.50 -5.58 9.28
C GLY A 199 13.35 -5.65 8.29
N GLU A 200 13.61 -6.22 7.12
CA GLU A 200 12.61 -6.38 6.04
C GLU A 200 11.57 -7.45 6.37
N PHE A 201 11.97 -8.56 6.98
CA PHE A 201 11.05 -9.61 7.44
C PHE A 201 10.11 -9.09 8.55
N ILE A 202 10.61 -8.22 9.42
CA ILE A 202 9.84 -7.56 10.48
C ILE A 202 8.90 -6.50 9.87
N GLU A 203 9.33 -5.72 8.88
CA GLU A 203 8.46 -4.83 8.10
C GLU A 203 7.34 -5.64 7.41
N LEU A 204 7.64 -6.78 6.79
CA LEU A 204 6.66 -7.67 6.18
C LEU A 204 5.67 -8.24 7.19
N LEU A 205 6.15 -8.71 8.34
CA LEU A 205 5.29 -9.26 9.39
C LEU A 205 4.31 -8.19 9.86
N VAL A 206 4.77 -6.96 10.03
CA VAL A 206 3.94 -5.86 10.51
C VAL A 206 3.04 -5.28 9.44
N VAL A 207 3.46 -5.20 8.19
CA VAL A 207 2.58 -4.92 7.07
C VAL A 207 1.50 -5.99 7.02
N THR A 208 1.85 -7.27 7.00
CA THR A 208 0.90 -8.38 6.89
C THR A 208 -0.06 -8.45 8.09
N VAL A 209 0.43 -8.28 9.32
CA VAL A 209 -0.38 -8.23 10.54
C VAL A 209 -1.26 -6.97 10.55
N SER A 210 -0.74 -5.79 10.19
CA SER A 210 -1.51 -4.55 10.09
C SER A 210 -2.58 -4.64 8.99
N TYR A 211 -2.30 -5.26 7.85
CA TYR A 211 -3.28 -5.53 6.79
C TYR A 211 -4.32 -6.57 7.23
N THR A 212 -3.94 -7.57 8.00
CA THR A 212 -4.86 -8.61 8.50
C THR A 212 -5.78 -8.05 9.58
N LEU A 213 -5.26 -7.20 10.47
CA LEU A 213 -6.03 -6.50 11.51
C LEU A 213 -6.88 -5.36 10.93
N ALA A 214 -6.35 -4.56 10.00
CA ALA A 214 -7.10 -3.53 9.27
C ALA A 214 -8.16 -4.15 8.37
N GLY A 215 -7.89 -5.28 7.72
CA GLY A 215 -8.87 -6.05 6.94
C GLY A 215 -9.94 -6.71 7.81
N ALA A 216 -9.63 -7.08 9.06
CA ALA A 216 -10.64 -7.49 10.03
C ALA A 216 -11.51 -6.31 10.49
N TRP A 217 -10.94 -5.11 10.60
CA TRP A 217 -11.58 -3.88 11.08
C TRP A 217 -12.43 -3.15 10.02
N PHE A 218 -11.94 -3.03 8.77
CA PHE A 218 -12.62 -2.38 7.63
C PHE A 218 -14.00 -2.97 7.31
N PHE A 219 -14.29 -4.16 7.84
CA PHE A 219 -15.45 -4.95 7.46
C PHE A 219 -16.52 -5.10 8.54
N LEU A 220 -16.45 -4.30 9.61
CA LEU A 220 -17.64 -3.90 10.34
C LEU A 220 -18.49 -2.91 9.49
N PRO A 221 -19.82 -2.86 9.66
CA PRO A 221 -20.78 -2.49 8.60
C PRO A 221 -20.84 -1.02 8.17
N GLU A 222 -20.01 -0.15 8.74
CA GLU A 222 -20.26 1.29 8.73
C GLU A 222 -19.95 1.98 7.38
N ILE A 223 -19.09 1.51 6.49
CA ILE A 223 -18.60 2.35 5.35
C ILE A 223 -19.64 2.60 4.21
N ARG A 224 -20.90 2.15 4.32
CA ARG A 224 -21.96 2.44 3.30
C ARG A 224 -22.44 3.89 3.24
N GLU A 225 -22.11 4.74 4.22
CA GLU A 225 -22.57 6.13 4.32
C GLU A 225 -21.61 7.17 3.74
N ALA A 226 -20.45 6.80 3.18
CA ALA A 226 -19.44 7.79 2.77
C ALA A 226 -19.90 8.79 1.69
N LYS A 227 -20.89 8.46 0.85
CA LYS A 227 -21.46 9.40 -0.14
C LYS A 227 -22.41 10.43 0.48
N SER A 228 -22.97 10.20 1.67
CA SER A 228 -23.81 11.18 2.38
C SER A 228 -23.01 12.13 3.27
N LEU A 229 -21.69 11.98 3.35
CA LEU A 229 -20.81 12.76 4.24
C LEU A 229 -20.23 14.03 3.61
N ARG A 230 -20.19 14.15 2.28
CA ARG A 230 -19.66 15.34 1.59
C ARG A 230 -20.31 16.65 2.08
N PRO A 231 -21.66 16.75 2.19
CA PRO A 231 -22.31 17.97 2.69
C PRO A 231 -22.08 18.24 4.19
N LEU A 232 -21.57 17.26 4.94
CA LEU A 232 -21.36 17.33 6.38
C LEU A 232 -19.91 17.71 6.71
N ILE A 233 -18.94 17.23 5.92
CA ILE A 233 -17.57 17.74 5.94
C ILE A 233 -17.59 19.23 5.57
N GLU A 234 -18.33 19.62 4.53
CA GLU A 234 -18.56 21.03 4.11
C GLU A 234 -19.22 21.92 5.20
N LYS A 235 -19.76 21.33 6.28
CA LYS A 235 -20.42 22.06 7.37
C LYS A 235 -19.52 22.27 8.59
N GLU A 236 -18.54 21.39 8.81
CA GLU A 236 -17.57 21.48 9.92
C GLU A 236 -16.21 22.03 9.45
N PHE A 237 -15.78 21.66 8.24
CA PHE A 237 -14.90 22.46 7.40
C PHE A 237 -15.80 23.41 6.61
N ASP A 238 -15.85 24.68 6.99
CA ASP A 238 -16.50 25.66 6.14
C ASP A 238 -15.88 25.65 4.73
N ALA A 239 -16.58 26.21 3.74
CA ALA A 239 -16.07 26.27 2.37
C ALA A 239 -14.68 26.94 2.27
N ASN A 240 -14.25 27.69 3.30
CA ASN A 240 -12.91 28.25 3.40
C ASN A 240 -11.90 27.22 3.89
N GLY A 241 -12.21 26.40 4.89
CA GLY A 241 -11.34 25.37 5.42
C GLY A 241 -11.01 24.29 4.38
N GLU A 242 -11.98 23.84 3.58
CA GLU A 242 -11.71 22.89 2.49
C GLU A 242 -10.81 23.52 1.42
N LYS A 243 -11.04 24.80 1.08
CA LYS A 243 -10.15 25.55 0.17
C LYS A 243 -8.75 25.70 0.75
N ILE A 244 -8.62 25.98 2.05
CA ILE A 244 -7.33 26.07 2.74
C ILE A 244 -6.61 24.73 2.68
N PHE A 245 -7.30 23.63 2.99
CA PHE A 245 -6.74 22.28 2.91
C PHE A 245 -6.23 21.93 1.50
N VAL A 246 -7.07 22.12 0.48
CA VAL A 246 -6.71 21.86 -0.92
C VAL A 246 -5.55 22.76 -1.35
N SER A 247 -5.56 24.02 -0.94
CA SER A 247 -4.47 24.97 -1.23
C SER A 247 -3.17 24.54 -0.56
N LEU A 248 -3.19 24.12 0.70
CA LEU A 248 -2.00 23.62 1.40
C LEU A 248 -1.44 22.36 0.73
N CYS A 249 -2.30 21.39 0.39
CA CYS A 249 -1.88 20.19 -0.34
C CYS A 249 -1.27 20.55 -1.69
N PHE A 250 -1.94 21.41 -2.47
CA PHE A 250 -1.47 21.85 -3.79
C PHE A 250 -0.13 22.58 -3.71
N VAL A 251 -0.01 23.55 -2.81
CA VAL A 251 1.22 24.33 -2.59
C VAL A 251 2.36 23.41 -2.15
N THR A 252 2.11 22.51 -1.18
CA THR A 252 3.12 21.57 -0.68
C THR A 252 3.62 20.65 -1.80
N LEU A 253 2.71 20.08 -2.59
CA LEU A 253 3.05 19.20 -3.72
C LEU A 253 3.73 19.95 -4.86
N LEU A 254 3.35 21.21 -5.13
CA LEU A 254 4.00 22.07 -6.12
C LEU A 254 5.45 22.33 -5.74
N PHE A 255 5.71 22.75 -4.50
CA PHE A 255 7.07 22.99 -4.03
C PHE A 255 7.88 21.68 -3.96
N PHE A 256 7.26 20.56 -3.54
CA PHE A 256 7.92 19.25 -3.54
C PHE A 256 8.32 18.84 -4.97
N THR A 257 7.43 19.03 -5.94
CA THR A 257 7.72 18.74 -7.36
C THR A 257 8.85 19.63 -7.88
N GLY A 258 8.82 20.92 -7.58
CA GLY A 258 9.90 21.85 -7.91
C GLY A 258 11.24 21.40 -7.31
N LEU A 259 11.24 20.95 -6.05
CA LEU A 259 12.43 20.40 -5.40
C LEU A 259 12.93 19.11 -6.09
N VAL A 260 12.03 18.20 -6.46
CA VAL A 260 12.37 16.97 -7.21
C VAL A 260 13.02 17.29 -8.55
N LEU A 261 12.48 18.27 -9.29
CA LEU A 261 13.07 18.72 -10.56
C LEU A 261 14.45 19.35 -10.35
N HIS A 262 14.59 20.14 -9.29
CA HIS A 262 15.87 20.76 -8.93
C HIS A 262 16.94 19.71 -8.60
N ILE A 263 16.65 18.75 -7.73
CA ILE A 263 17.63 17.71 -7.33
C ILE A 263 17.94 16.73 -8.46
N LYS A 264 17.00 16.49 -9.41
CA LYS A 264 17.32 15.70 -10.61
C LYS A 264 18.30 16.43 -11.52
N SER A 265 18.22 17.76 -11.56
CA SER A 265 19.13 18.59 -12.35
C SER A 265 20.48 18.81 -11.64
N TYR A 266 20.45 18.92 -10.31
CA TYR A 266 21.62 19.17 -9.46
C TYR A 266 21.65 18.17 -8.28
N PRO A 267 22.07 16.90 -8.52
CA PRO A 267 22.05 15.86 -7.49
C PRO A 267 22.90 16.20 -6.26
N VAL A 268 24.02 16.90 -6.46
CA VAL A 268 24.88 17.44 -5.40
C VAL A 268 24.84 18.96 -5.48
N TRP A 269 24.21 19.59 -4.49
CA TRP A 269 24.00 21.04 -4.46
C TRP A 269 24.90 21.67 -3.39
N ALA A 270 25.66 22.71 -3.75
CA ALA A 270 26.67 23.29 -2.86
C ALA A 270 26.12 23.78 -1.51
N PRO A 271 24.92 24.41 -1.43
CA PRO A 271 24.30 24.75 -0.15
C PRO A 271 24.01 23.55 0.76
N ASP A 272 23.65 22.37 0.23
CA ASP A 272 23.46 21.17 1.05
C ASP A 272 24.76 20.77 1.77
N LEU A 273 25.88 20.87 1.05
CA LEU A 273 27.21 20.59 1.60
C LEU A 273 27.64 21.64 2.62
N TYR A 274 27.37 22.93 2.34
CA TYR A 274 27.68 24.02 3.27
C TYR A 274 26.94 23.84 4.60
N ILE A 275 25.65 23.51 4.55
CA ILE A 275 24.83 23.24 5.74
C ILE A 275 25.41 22.06 6.53
N THR A 276 25.68 20.94 5.85
CA THR A 276 26.18 19.72 6.50
C THR A 276 27.54 19.94 7.15
N ARG A 277 28.48 20.56 6.43
CA ARG A 277 29.82 20.87 6.93
C ARG A 277 29.77 21.88 8.06
N GLY A 278 28.90 22.90 8.00
CA GLY A 278 28.69 23.85 9.08
C GLY A 278 28.23 23.17 10.38
N PHE A 279 27.23 22.28 10.29
CA PHE A 279 26.79 21.49 11.43
C PHE A 279 27.92 20.63 12.01
N GLN A 280 28.65 19.90 11.16
CA GLN A 280 29.72 19.01 11.60
C GLN A 280 30.94 19.77 12.15
N HIS A 281 31.24 20.96 11.64
CA HIS A 281 32.38 21.78 12.05
C HIS A 281 32.20 22.39 13.45
N GLU A 282 31.02 22.92 13.75
CA GLU A 282 30.76 23.61 15.03
C GLU A 282 30.46 22.64 16.19
N THR A 283 30.06 21.39 15.91
CA THR A 283 29.60 20.45 16.94
C THR A 283 30.40 19.15 17.01
N TYR A 284 31.73 19.23 17.15
CA TYR A 284 32.62 18.11 17.49
C TYR A 284 32.45 17.56 18.93
N PHE A 285 31.34 17.83 19.61
CA PHE A 285 31.10 17.33 20.96
C PHE A 285 30.54 15.90 20.87
N ALA A 286 31.24 14.92 21.45
CA ALA A 286 30.83 13.50 21.42
C ALA A 286 29.38 13.27 21.88
N PHE A 287 28.90 14.11 22.80
CA PHE A 287 27.51 14.12 23.26
C PHE A 287 26.51 14.44 22.13
N TRP A 288 26.77 15.43 21.27
CA TRP A 288 25.87 15.79 20.17
C TRP A 288 25.77 14.66 19.15
N LEU A 289 26.91 14.03 18.81
CA LEU A 289 26.92 12.86 17.94
C LEU A 289 26.12 11.70 18.54
N GLN A 290 26.28 11.41 19.83
CA GLN A 290 25.48 10.38 20.50
C GLN A 290 23.99 10.71 20.52
N LEU A 291 23.62 11.95 20.80
CA LEU A 291 22.24 12.40 20.79
C LEU A 291 21.62 12.24 19.39
N MET A 292 22.31 12.68 18.33
CA MET A 292 21.84 12.52 16.96
C MET A 292 21.72 11.05 16.55
N LYS A 293 22.65 10.19 16.99
CA LYS A 293 22.55 8.73 16.79
C LYS A 293 21.33 8.13 17.50
N ILE A 294 21.05 8.54 18.74
CA ILE A 294 19.88 8.06 19.50
C ILE A 294 18.58 8.52 18.84
N VAL A 295 18.47 9.79 18.45
CA VAL A 295 17.30 10.31 17.74
C VAL A 295 17.11 9.58 16.41
N SER A 296 18.20 9.34 15.68
CA SER A 296 18.16 8.62 14.42
C SER A 296 17.77 7.15 14.59
N PHE A 297 18.22 6.48 15.65
CA PHE A 297 17.92 5.08 15.95
C PHE A 297 16.41 4.83 16.05
N LEU A 298 15.64 5.80 16.56
CA LEU A 298 14.18 5.72 16.62
C LEU A 298 13.50 5.62 15.24
N GLY A 299 14.21 5.99 14.16
CA GLY A 299 13.73 5.87 12.79
C GLY A 299 14.28 4.68 12.01
N ASP A 300 15.12 3.85 12.63
CA ASP A 300 15.64 2.64 12.00
C ASP A 300 14.52 1.59 11.87
N ALA A 301 14.56 0.79 10.80
CA ALA A 301 13.46 -0.10 10.41
C ALA A 301 12.91 -0.96 11.58
N PRO A 302 13.75 -1.64 12.40
CA PRO A 302 13.23 -2.43 13.52
C PRO A 302 12.48 -1.60 14.57
N VAL A 303 12.95 -0.38 14.86
CA VAL A 303 12.36 0.50 15.87
C VAL A 303 11.08 1.16 15.36
N ARG A 304 11.03 1.53 14.07
CA ARG A 304 9.80 2.01 13.43
C ARG A 304 8.70 0.97 13.52
N VAL A 305 9.04 -0.27 13.18
CA VAL A 305 8.10 -1.38 13.20
C VAL A 305 7.60 -1.66 14.62
N MET A 306 8.52 -1.69 15.59
CA MET A 306 8.17 -1.80 17.01
C MET A 306 7.20 -0.67 17.44
N SER A 307 7.45 0.57 16.99
CA SER A 307 6.61 1.72 17.29
C SER A 307 5.19 1.55 16.74
N PHE A 308 5.04 1.06 15.51
CA PHE A 308 3.73 0.73 14.94
C PHE A 308 2.99 -0.36 15.72
N VAL A 309 3.69 -1.46 16.06
CA VAL A 309 3.10 -2.57 16.81
C VAL A 309 2.66 -2.12 18.20
N LEU A 310 3.51 -1.40 18.92
CA LEU A 310 3.21 -0.91 20.25
C LEU A 310 2.04 0.08 20.22
N ALA A 311 2.03 1.03 19.27
CA ALA A 311 0.92 1.96 19.13
C ALA A 311 -0.39 1.24 18.79
N ALA A 312 -0.36 0.27 17.87
CA ALA A 312 -1.53 -0.53 17.51
C ALA A 312 -2.05 -1.36 18.69
N LEU A 313 -1.14 -1.99 19.47
CA LEU A 313 -1.48 -2.76 20.66
C LEU A 313 -2.09 -1.87 21.74
N LEU A 314 -1.48 -0.72 22.02
CA LEU A 314 -1.99 0.24 23.00
C LEU A 314 -3.39 0.73 22.60
N PHE A 315 -3.57 1.17 21.36
CA PHE A 315 -4.89 1.59 20.89
C PHE A 315 -5.92 0.47 20.87
N TYR A 316 -5.50 -0.78 20.62
CA TYR A 316 -6.39 -1.94 20.70
C TYR A 316 -6.85 -2.21 22.13
N ILE A 317 -5.91 -2.24 23.10
CA ILE A 317 -6.20 -2.49 24.52
C ILE A 317 -7.02 -1.36 25.13
N THR A 318 -6.75 -0.11 24.76
CA THR A 318 -7.54 1.05 25.21
C THR A 318 -8.86 1.22 24.44
N HIS A 319 -9.26 0.23 23.64
CA HIS A 319 -10.48 0.23 22.82
C HIS A 319 -10.61 1.39 21.81
N ASN A 320 -9.50 2.04 21.47
CA ASN A 320 -9.38 3.12 20.49
C ASN A 320 -9.24 2.57 19.07
N ARG A 321 -10.21 1.75 18.65
CA ARG A 321 -10.12 0.98 17.41
C ARG A 321 -10.01 1.83 16.14
N ARG A 322 -10.49 3.08 16.20
CA ARG A 322 -10.34 4.09 15.15
C ARG A 322 -8.88 4.46 14.92
N GLU A 323 -8.10 4.59 15.98
CA GLU A 323 -6.67 4.93 15.86
C GLU A 323 -5.88 3.78 15.22
N VAL A 324 -6.26 2.53 15.49
CA VAL A 324 -5.68 1.35 14.82
C VAL A 324 -5.92 1.39 13.31
N LEU A 325 -7.11 1.83 12.88
CA LEU A 325 -7.40 2.02 11.45
C LEU A 325 -6.54 3.11 10.82
N PHE A 326 -6.39 4.25 11.49
CA PHE A 326 -5.60 5.34 10.92
C PHE A 326 -4.09 5.07 10.99
N LEU A 327 -3.60 4.29 11.96
CA LEU A 327 -2.24 3.74 11.93
C LEU A 327 -1.97 2.89 10.67
N PHE A 328 -2.98 2.19 10.15
CA PHE A 328 -2.84 1.49 8.88
C PHE A 328 -2.63 2.48 7.71
N PHE A 329 -3.39 3.57 7.64
CA PHE A 329 -3.17 4.60 6.62
C PHE A 329 -1.81 5.28 6.76
N VAL A 330 -1.35 5.50 8.00
CA VAL A 330 0.02 5.99 8.29
C VAL A 330 1.07 5.02 7.74
N ALA A 331 0.90 3.70 7.93
CA ALA A 331 1.82 2.69 7.41
C ALA A 331 1.82 2.66 5.86
N VAL A 332 0.64 2.70 5.23
CA VAL A 332 0.51 2.77 3.76
C VAL A 332 1.20 4.02 3.20
N ALA A 333 1.01 5.17 3.83
CA ALA A 333 1.65 6.41 3.40
C ALA A 333 3.18 6.34 3.45
N ASN A 334 3.74 5.67 4.47
CA ASN A 334 5.19 5.45 4.57
C ASN A 334 5.71 4.53 3.45
N VAL A 335 4.99 3.46 3.12
CA VAL A 335 5.33 2.58 1.99
C VAL A 335 5.27 3.34 0.66
N MET A 336 4.23 4.15 0.45
CA MET A 336 4.09 4.98 -0.76
C MET A 336 5.24 5.99 -0.90
N ALA A 337 5.69 6.59 0.20
CA ALA A 337 6.86 7.47 0.18
C ALA A 337 8.16 6.71 -0.12
N GLY A 338 8.25 5.44 0.26
CA GLY A 338 9.32 4.53 -0.16
C GLY A 338 9.37 4.36 -1.69
N ALA A 339 8.23 4.27 -2.36
CA ALA A 339 8.18 4.16 -3.83
C ALA A 339 8.76 5.40 -4.54
N ILE A 340 8.54 6.61 -3.98
CA ILE A 340 9.10 7.87 -4.51
C ILE A 340 10.64 7.82 -4.50
N LYS A 341 11.21 7.13 -3.52
CA LYS A 341 12.66 7.02 -3.33
C LYS A 341 13.35 6.29 -4.49
N TYR A 342 12.73 5.24 -5.00
CA TYR A 342 13.19 4.52 -6.18
C TYR A 342 13.03 5.35 -7.45
N ALA A 343 11.93 6.08 -7.60
CA ALA A 343 11.66 6.90 -8.79
C ALA A 343 12.60 8.13 -8.95
N VAL A 344 13.14 8.64 -7.84
CA VAL A 344 14.07 9.79 -7.87
C VAL A 344 15.53 9.34 -8.05
N GLY A 345 15.95 8.24 -7.40
CA GLY A 345 17.28 7.67 -7.61
C GLY A 345 18.46 8.59 -7.23
N ARG A 346 18.27 9.50 -6.27
CA ARG A 346 19.32 10.48 -5.90
C ARG A 346 20.49 9.78 -5.19
N PRO A 347 21.76 10.01 -5.59
CA PRO A 347 22.94 9.51 -4.88
C PRO A 347 23.05 10.13 -3.47
N ARG A 348 23.66 9.40 -2.53
CA ARG A 348 23.88 9.87 -1.14
C ARG A 348 25.14 10.72 -1.00
N PRO A 349 25.26 11.50 0.08
CA PRO A 349 26.54 12.07 0.48
C PRO A 349 27.55 10.95 0.76
N THR A 350 28.77 11.12 0.26
CA THR A 350 29.88 10.17 0.41
C THR A 350 30.98 10.75 1.33
N ALA A 351 31.89 9.89 1.79
CA ALA A 351 32.92 10.27 2.77
C ALA A 351 33.93 11.32 2.26
N ASP A 352 34.07 11.47 0.95
CA ASP A 352 34.83 12.54 0.29
C ASP A 352 34.12 13.91 0.37
N MET A 353 32.80 13.92 0.58
CA MET A 353 32.00 15.14 0.64
C MET A 353 31.84 15.65 2.08
N VAL A 354 31.51 14.75 3.01
CA VAL A 354 31.15 15.03 4.42
C VAL A 354 31.54 13.87 5.33
N ALA A 355 31.58 14.08 6.65
CA ALA A 355 31.79 12.97 7.58
C ALA A 355 30.56 12.05 7.60
N VAL A 356 30.72 10.78 7.25
CA VAL A 356 29.64 9.78 7.22
C VAL A 356 29.78 8.86 8.43
N TYR A 357 28.83 8.94 9.37
CA TYR A 357 28.88 8.18 10.63
C TYR A 357 28.06 6.88 10.60
N GLN A 358 27.37 6.59 9.50
CA GLN A 358 26.57 5.37 9.29
C GLN A 358 26.53 5.04 7.78
N SER A 359 26.86 3.80 7.40
CA SER A 359 26.78 3.34 6.01
C SER A 359 25.35 2.92 5.67
N VAL A 360 24.79 3.47 4.58
CA VAL A 360 23.46 3.10 4.06
C VAL A 360 23.51 3.07 2.54
N HIS A 361 23.11 1.96 1.91
CA HIS A 361 23.31 1.73 0.47
C HIS A 361 22.11 2.14 -0.43
N ASN A 362 20.95 2.47 0.13
CA ASN A 362 19.74 2.85 -0.63
C ASN A 362 19.77 4.32 -1.09
N SER A 363 18.90 4.75 -2.01
CA SER A 363 18.83 6.15 -2.50
C SER A 363 18.72 7.21 -1.39
N SER A 364 19.07 8.47 -1.68
CA SER A 364 19.07 9.55 -0.68
C SER A 364 17.72 10.25 -0.51
N PHE A 365 17.02 10.54 -1.61
CA PHE A 365 15.81 11.37 -1.60
C PHE A 365 14.53 10.54 -1.76
N PRO A 366 13.45 10.82 -1.00
CA PRO A 366 13.41 11.65 0.20
C PRO A 366 13.96 10.91 1.43
N SER A 367 14.25 11.63 2.50
CA SER A 367 14.67 11.03 3.78
C SER A 367 13.54 10.20 4.41
N GLY A 368 13.70 8.87 4.42
CA GLY A 368 12.69 7.94 4.98
C GLY A 368 12.44 8.12 6.48
N HIS A 369 13.48 8.40 7.26
CA HIS A 369 13.34 8.74 8.69
C HIS A 369 12.48 10.00 8.87
N THR A 370 12.73 11.04 8.08
CA THR A 370 11.98 12.30 8.17
C THR A 370 10.52 12.11 7.79
N VAL A 371 10.24 11.35 6.72
CA VAL A 371 8.87 10.99 6.34
C VAL A 371 8.17 10.23 7.48
N PHE A 372 8.80 9.17 8.00
CA PHE A 372 8.23 8.36 9.07
C PHE A 372 7.86 9.21 10.29
N PHE A 373 8.79 10.04 10.75
CA PHE A 373 8.54 10.87 11.93
C PHE A 373 7.39 11.83 11.70
N THR A 374 7.37 12.50 10.54
CA THR A 374 6.33 13.47 10.19
C THR A 374 4.95 12.83 10.20
N ILE A 375 4.79 11.67 9.54
CA ILE A 375 3.48 11.02 9.41
C ILE A 375 3.09 10.33 10.73
N PHE A 376 4.00 9.53 11.32
CA PHE A 376 3.69 8.73 12.51
C PHE A 376 3.49 9.60 13.75
N TYR A 377 4.49 10.41 14.12
CA TYR A 377 4.36 11.27 15.30
C TYR A 377 3.35 12.40 15.07
N GLY A 378 3.17 12.87 13.82
CA GLY A 378 2.09 13.79 13.47
C GLY A 378 0.71 13.19 13.69
N PHE A 379 0.53 11.91 13.36
CA PHE A 379 -0.69 11.18 13.67
C PHE A 379 -0.87 10.97 15.18
N ILE A 380 0.19 10.65 15.94
CA ILE A 380 0.10 10.56 17.41
C ILE A 380 -0.37 11.89 18.02
N ILE A 381 0.16 13.03 17.55
CA ILE A 381 -0.30 14.37 17.94
C ILE A 381 -1.80 14.53 17.64
N LEU A 382 -2.23 14.18 16.43
CA LEU A 382 -3.65 14.22 16.03
C LEU A 382 -4.52 13.37 16.96
N SER A 383 -4.14 12.12 17.23
CA SER A 383 -4.89 11.24 18.15
C SER A 383 -4.99 11.83 19.55
N MET A 384 -3.93 12.49 20.06
CA MET A 384 -3.97 13.14 21.38
C MET A 384 -4.96 14.31 21.43
N PHE A 385 -5.16 15.06 20.35
CA PHE A 385 -6.20 16.11 20.32
C PHE A 385 -7.61 15.56 20.57
N TYR A 386 -7.91 14.35 20.07
CA TYR A 386 -9.23 13.73 20.18
C TYR A 386 -9.38 12.72 21.34
N ALA A 387 -8.28 12.32 21.98
CA ALA A 387 -8.27 11.36 23.09
C ALA A 387 -8.77 11.96 24.42
N ARG A 388 -10.07 12.26 24.52
CA ARG A 388 -10.72 12.85 25.71
C ARG A 388 -10.57 12.01 26.99
N ASN A 389 -10.34 10.70 26.86
CA ASN A 389 -10.16 9.77 27.98
C ASN A 389 -8.76 9.83 28.61
N ILE A 390 -7.80 10.57 28.01
CA ILE A 390 -6.44 10.71 28.51
C ILE A 390 -6.29 12.05 29.24
N PRO A 391 -5.64 12.09 30.43
CA PRO A 391 -5.40 13.33 31.16
C PRO A 391 -4.74 14.41 30.29
N PHE A 392 -5.20 15.66 30.42
CA PHE A 392 -4.72 16.78 29.59
C PHE A 392 -3.20 16.92 29.60
N LEU A 393 -2.57 16.82 30.78
CA LEU A 393 -1.13 16.92 30.92
C LEU A 393 -0.40 15.85 30.10
N MET A 394 -0.86 14.60 30.14
CA MET A 394 -0.26 13.49 29.37
C MET A 394 -0.38 13.73 27.87
N ARG A 395 -1.54 14.23 27.40
CA ARG A 395 -1.74 14.58 25.99
C ARG A 395 -0.77 15.65 25.53
N CYS A 396 -0.60 16.72 26.32
CA CYS A 396 0.35 17.80 26.02
C CYS A 396 1.80 17.30 26.00
N VAL A 397 2.19 16.46 26.97
CA VAL A 397 3.55 15.88 27.01
C VAL A 397 3.81 15.00 25.78
N ILE A 398 2.89 14.09 25.45
CA ILE A 398 3.04 13.20 24.29
C ILE A 398 3.10 14.01 22.99
N ALA A 399 2.24 15.01 22.84
CA ALA A 399 2.24 15.88 21.65
C ALA A 399 3.54 16.70 21.54
N TYR A 400 4.03 17.23 22.66
CA TYR A 400 5.28 17.99 22.71
C TYR A 400 6.50 17.12 22.37
N VAL A 401 6.61 15.93 22.97
CA VAL A 401 7.69 14.98 22.65
C VAL A 401 7.64 14.57 21.18
N SER A 402 6.44 14.26 20.66
CA SER A 402 6.23 13.94 19.25
C SER A 402 6.69 15.08 18.33
N MET A 403 6.37 16.33 18.68
CA MET A 403 6.79 17.51 17.92
C MET A 403 8.31 17.68 17.95
N LEU A 404 8.95 17.51 19.11
CA LEU A 404 10.41 17.56 19.23
C LEU A 404 11.08 16.49 18.37
N LEU A 405 10.55 15.26 18.36
CA LEU A 405 11.07 14.19 17.51
C LEU A 405 10.97 14.57 16.02
N ILE A 406 9.83 15.10 15.58
CA ILE A 406 9.65 15.58 14.20
C ILE A 406 10.69 16.64 13.85
N LEU A 407 10.94 17.63 14.71
CA LEU A 407 11.88 18.71 14.41
C LEU A 407 13.35 18.25 14.41
N THR A 408 13.70 17.33 15.30
CA THR A 408 15.10 16.94 15.54
C THR A 408 15.60 15.85 14.60
N ILE A 409 14.73 14.99 14.05
CA ILE A 409 15.18 13.91 13.16
C ILE A 409 15.87 14.42 11.91
N GLY A 410 15.38 15.51 11.31
CA GLY A 410 16.01 16.10 10.13
C GLY A 410 17.44 16.54 10.40
N LEU A 411 17.67 17.19 11.54
CA LEU A 411 19.01 17.60 11.98
C LEU A 411 19.90 16.39 12.20
N ALA A 412 19.39 15.34 12.84
CA ALA A 412 20.14 14.11 13.06
C ALA A 412 20.60 13.46 11.74
N ARG A 413 19.75 13.42 10.71
CA ARG A 413 20.11 12.81 9.41
C ARG A 413 21.13 13.62 8.61
N ILE A 414 21.07 14.95 8.70
CA ILE A 414 22.09 15.84 8.12
C ILE A 414 23.41 15.68 8.88
N TYR A 415 23.36 15.73 10.21
CA TYR A 415 24.56 15.66 11.06
C TYR A 415 25.32 14.32 10.92
N ILE A 416 24.60 13.19 10.83
CA ILE A 416 25.19 11.86 10.62
C ILE A 416 25.82 11.73 9.21
N GLY A 417 25.54 12.66 8.28
CA GLY A 417 26.13 12.71 6.95
C GLY A 417 25.51 11.75 5.94
N VAL A 418 24.30 11.27 6.21
CA VAL A 418 23.63 10.24 5.40
C VAL A 418 22.57 10.80 4.45
N HIS A 419 22.18 12.07 4.63
CA HIS A 419 21.20 12.77 3.81
C HIS A 419 21.62 14.23 3.63
N PHE A 420 21.31 14.80 2.46
CA PHE A 420 21.40 16.23 2.21
C PHE A 420 20.26 16.98 2.89
N ALA A 421 20.42 18.29 3.13
CA ALA A 421 19.37 19.11 3.75
C ALA A 421 18.09 19.14 2.91
N THR A 422 18.22 19.18 1.59
CA THR A 422 17.10 19.05 0.65
C THR A 422 16.39 17.69 0.71
N ASP A 423 17.06 16.58 1.04
CA ASP A 423 16.40 15.28 1.26
C ASP A 423 15.48 15.30 2.47
N VAL A 424 15.91 16.00 3.52
CA VAL A 424 15.14 16.20 4.75
C VAL A 424 13.96 17.13 4.51
N ILE A 425 14.17 18.25 3.82
CA ILE A 425 13.09 19.18 3.44
C ILE A 425 12.04 18.44 2.59
N GLY A 426 12.48 17.70 1.58
CA GLY A 426 11.59 16.88 0.76
C GLY A 426 10.82 15.83 1.57
N GLY A 427 11.49 15.19 2.54
CA GLY A 427 10.87 14.27 3.50
C GLY A 427 9.77 14.92 4.34
N TYR A 428 10.01 16.12 4.89
CA TYR A 428 8.99 16.88 5.62
C TYR A 428 7.81 17.25 4.73
N MET A 429 8.06 17.70 3.49
CA MET A 429 7.00 18.13 2.57
C MET A 429 6.09 16.97 2.18
N ILE A 430 6.66 15.85 1.73
CA ILE A 430 5.85 14.70 1.32
C ILE A 430 5.18 14.02 2.52
N GLY A 431 5.89 13.94 3.66
CA GLY A 431 5.31 13.46 4.91
C GLY A 431 4.14 14.33 5.38
N PHE A 432 4.27 15.66 5.29
CA PHE A 432 3.21 16.60 5.64
C PHE A 432 2.03 16.49 4.68
N ALA A 433 2.26 16.34 3.37
CA ALA A 433 1.18 16.13 2.39
C ALA A 433 0.37 14.86 2.69
N PHE A 434 1.03 13.74 3.01
CA PHE A 434 0.34 12.53 3.45
C PHE A 434 -0.38 12.72 4.79
N LEU A 435 0.25 13.39 5.75
CA LEU A 435 -0.37 13.68 7.04
C LEU A 435 -1.62 14.56 6.89
N LEU A 436 -1.60 15.56 6.01
CA LEU A 436 -2.77 16.38 5.68
C LEU A 436 -3.94 15.50 5.21
N VAL A 437 -3.70 14.60 4.25
CA VAL A 437 -4.74 13.66 3.79
C VAL A 437 -5.27 12.81 4.95
N ILE A 438 -4.39 12.31 5.82
CA ILE A 438 -4.78 11.54 7.01
C ILE A 438 -5.61 12.39 7.96
N ILE A 439 -5.23 13.64 8.22
CA ILE A 439 -5.99 14.59 9.06
C ILE A 439 -7.39 14.82 8.48
N TYR A 440 -7.50 15.07 7.19
CA TYR A 440 -8.79 15.30 6.52
C TYR A 440 -9.72 14.09 6.65
N LEU A 441 -9.20 12.89 6.34
CA LEU A 441 -9.95 11.64 6.47
C LEU A 441 -10.32 11.36 7.92
N TYR A 442 -9.40 11.64 8.85
CA TYR A 442 -9.62 11.47 10.28
C TYR A 442 -10.75 12.38 10.74
N ILE A 443 -10.66 13.69 10.54
CA ILE A 443 -11.71 14.63 10.97
C ILE A 443 -13.07 14.21 10.41
N GLY A 444 -13.17 13.90 9.11
CA GLY A 444 -14.42 13.44 8.50
C GLY A 444 -15.01 12.18 9.15
N ASP A 445 -14.18 11.22 9.55
CA ASP A 445 -14.63 10.03 10.28
C ASP A 445 -15.03 10.34 11.74
N ASN A 446 -14.36 11.29 12.40
CA ASN A 446 -14.69 11.70 13.77
C ASN A 446 -16.09 12.29 13.87
N ILE A 447 -16.46 13.18 12.94
CA ILE A 447 -17.79 13.80 12.84
C ILE A 447 -18.87 12.72 12.82
N ARG A 448 -18.65 11.71 11.97
CA ARG A 448 -19.56 10.60 11.80
C ARG A 448 -19.72 9.79 13.08
N TYR A 449 -18.61 9.46 13.73
CA TYR A 449 -18.59 8.69 14.96
C TYR A 449 -19.37 9.38 16.10
N GLN A 450 -19.20 10.70 16.25
CA GLN A 450 -19.93 11.49 17.25
C GLN A 450 -21.44 11.52 16.97
N ARG A 451 -21.85 11.57 15.70
CA ARG A 451 -23.27 11.58 15.32
C ARG A 451 -23.96 10.23 15.54
N ILE A 452 -23.30 9.11 15.23
CA ILE A 452 -23.83 7.75 15.49
C ILE A 452 -24.01 7.53 17.00
N ARG A 453 -23.12 8.08 17.82
CA ARG A 453 -23.25 8.04 19.29
C ARG A 453 -24.23 9.07 19.86
N GLY A 454 -24.44 10.19 19.15
CA GLY A 454 -25.26 11.32 19.60
C GLY A 454 -26.68 11.40 19.00
N GLY A 455 -27.07 10.51 18.08
CA GLY A 455 -28.35 10.62 17.36
C GLY A 455 -28.98 9.27 17.00
N GLY A 456 -29.80 8.75 17.92
CA GLY A 456 -31.09 8.17 17.51
C GLY A 456 -32.01 9.31 17.05
N PRO A 457 -32.93 9.07 16.10
CA PRO A 457 -33.77 10.13 15.53
C PRO A 457 -34.67 10.76 16.58
N ASP A 458 -34.95 12.05 16.40
CA ASP A 458 -36.04 12.77 17.05
C ASP A 458 -37.30 11.92 17.11
N MET A 459 -37.76 11.67 18.34
CA MET A 459 -39.18 11.67 18.68
C MET A 459 -39.37 12.60 19.88
N ARG A 460 -39.37 13.91 19.60
CA ARG A 460 -40.32 14.89 20.14
C ARG A 460 -40.26 16.19 19.37
#